data_AF-A0A645IP96-F1
#
_entry.id   AF-A0A645IP96-F1
#
_cell.length_a   1.000
_cell.length_b   1.000
_cell.length_c   1.000
_cell.angle_alpha   90.00
_cell.angle_beta   90.00
_cell.angle_gamma   90.00
#
_symmetry.space_group_name_H-M   'P 1'
#
loop_
_entity.id
_entity.type
_entity.pdbx_description
1 polymer ?
#
loop_
_entity_poly.entity_id
_entity_poly.type
_entity_poly.pdbx_seq_one_letter_code
_entity_poly.pdbx_strand_id
1 'polypeptide(L)' 'MRFFFAGAAELECDKQGRVLLPNNLREYAKLNKDVVVIGVSSRIEIWDKEIWATYNDQVAPTVAQIAENLIDLGI' A
#
# COMPACT_ATOMS: atom_id res chain seq x y z
N MET A 1 16.05 -9.77 5.39
CA MET A 1 15.53 -9.11 6.61
C MET A 1 16.18 -7.74 6.89
N ARG A 2 17.48 -7.52 6.59
CA ARG A 2 18.16 -6.21 6.75
C ARG A 2 17.46 -5.03 6.05
N PHE A 3 17.06 -5.18 4.79
CA PHE A 3 16.49 -4.08 4.00
C PHE A 3 15.12 -3.60 4.52
N PHE A 4 14.30 -4.52 5.04
CA PHE A 4 12.95 -4.22 5.52
C PHE A 4 12.98 -3.40 6.82
N PHE A 5 13.89 -3.73 7.74
CA PHE A 5 14.04 -2.99 8.99
C PHE A 5 14.97 -1.78 8.88
N ALA A 6 15.96 -1.80 7.99
CA ALA A 6 16.86 -0.66 7.79
C ALA A 6 16.14 0.56 7.20
N GLY A 7 15.02 0.35 6.50
CA GLY A 7 14.17 1.43 5.99
C GLY A 7 13.04 1.84 6.94
N ALA A 8 12.81 1.12 8.04
CA ALA A 8 11.70 1.40 8.95
C ALA A 8 11.99 2.62 9.82
N ALA A 9 10.96 3.43 10.07
CA ALA A 9 11.03 4.57 10.97
C ALA A 9 9.80 4.57 11.87
N GLU A 10 10.01 4.84 13.17
CA GLU A 10 8.92 5.14 14.09
C GLU A 10 8.49 6.59 13.89
N LEU A 11 7.19 6.81 13.74
CA LEU A 11 6.61 8.11 13.44
C LEU A 11 5.45 8.40 14.39
N GLU A 12 5.39 9.64 14.86
CA GLU A 12 4.27 10.12 15.67
C GLU A 12 3.32 10.97 14.82
N CYS A 13 2.04 10.87 15.12
CA CYS A 13 1.04 11.78 14.58
C CYS A 13 1.09 13.11 15.33
N ASP A 14 0.98 14.22 14.60
CA ASP A 14 0.72 15.50 15.22
C ASP A 14 -0.73 15.61 15.74
N LYS A 15 -1.06 16.72 16.40
CA LYS A 15 -2.41 16.97 16.96
C LYS A 15 -3.54 16.97 15.92
N GLN A 16 -3.21 17.08 14.64
CA GLN A 16 -4.17 17.05 13.52
C GLN A 16 -4.23 15.67 12.85
N GLY A 17 -3.53 14.67 13.40
CA GLY A 17 -3.49 13.32 12.85
C GLY A 17 -2.58 13.18 11.63
N ARG A 18 -1.65 14.12 11.40
CA ARG A 18 -0.71 14.07 10.26
C ARG A 18 0.59 13.39 10.68
N VAL A 19 1.17 12.63 9.76
CA VAL A 19 2.47 11.96 9.94
C VAL A 19 3.47 12.50 8.92
N LEU A 20 4.70 12.76 9.36
CA LEU A 20 5.79 13.18 8.48
C LEU A 20 6.57 11.95 7.99
N LEU A 21 6.45 11.62 6.70
CA LEU A 21 7.20 10.51 6.11
C LEU A 21 8.67 10.91 5.81
N PRO A 22 9.66 10.13 6.29
CA PRO A 22 11.06 10.27 5.92
C PRO A 22 11.30 10.27 4.40
N ASN A 23 12.27 11.04 3.93
CA ASN A 23 12.54 11.20 2.48
C ASN A 23 12.84 9.87 1.79
N ASN A 24 13.64 9.02 2.41
CA ASN A 24 13.98 7.69 1.89
C ASN A 24 12.74 6.81 1.66
N LEU A 25 11.73 6.90 2.53
CA LEU A 25 10.48 6.16 2.39
C LEU A 25 9.60 6.74 1.28
N ARG A 26 9.57 8.07 1.15
CA ARG A 26 8.86 8.76 0.05
C ARG A 26 9.48 8.41 -1.30
N GLU A 27 10.81 8.41 -1.40
CA GLU A 27 11.55 8.04 -2.61
C GLU A 27 11.35 6.57 -2.96
N TYR A 28 11.43 5.67 -1.98
CA TYR A 28 11.19 4.24 -2.17
C TYR A 28 9.80 3.95 -2.74
N ALA A 29 8.77 4.57 -2.16
CA ALA A 29 7.38 4.43 -2.59
C ALA A 29 7.01 5.33 -3.79
N LYS A 30 7.98 6.11 -4.31
CA LYS A 30 7.81 7.07 -5.42
C LYS A 30 6.65 8.04 -5.20
N LEU A 31 6.42 8.45 -3.96
CA LEU A 31 5.31 9.33 -3.61
C LEU A 31 5.55 10.74 -4.14
N ASN A 32 4.62 11.22 -4.97
CA ASN A 32 4.62 12.59 -5.47
C ASN A 32 3.58 13.45 -4.76
N LYS A 33 2.53 13.87 -5.48
CA LYS A 33 1.52 14.81 -4.99
C LYS A 33 0.28 14.10 -4.46
N ASP A 34 -0.28 13.21 -5.26
CA ASP A 34 -1.49 12.48 -4.92
C ASP A 34 -1.12 11.09 -4.41
N VAL A 35 -1.66 10.73 -3.25
CA VAL A 35 -1.44 9.42 -2.63
C VAL A 35 -2.77 8.71 -2.41
N VAL A 36 -2.71 7.38 -2.38
CA VAL A 36 -3.82 6.52 -1.99
C VAL A 36 -3.45 5.82 -0.69
N VAL A 37 -4.37 5.84 0.28
CA VAL A 37 -4.22 5.13 1.55
C VAL A 37 -5.25 4.01 1.59
N ILE A 38 -4.78 2.79 1.83
CA ILE A 38 -5.65 1.61 1.93
C ILE A 38 -5.41 0.88 3.25
N GLY A 39 -6.46 0.25 3.77
CA GLY A 39 -6.36 -0.68 4.89
C GLY A 39 -6.14 -2.11 4.40
N VAL A 40 -5.13 -2.80 4.93
CA VAL A 40 -4.82 -4.20 4.62
C VAL A 40 -4.66 -4.97 5.92
N SER A 41 -5.76 -5.59 6.38
CA SER A 41 -5.82 -6.31 7.65
C SER A 41 -5.39 -5.40 8.83
N SER A 42 -4.25 -5.67 9.46
CA SER A 42 -3.74 -4.96 10.63
C SER A 42 -2.80 -3.79 10.33
N ARG A 43 -2.67 -3.37 9.05
CA ARG A 43 -1.80 -2.26 8.64
C ARG A 43 -2.52 -1.37 7.63
N ILE A 44 -1.98 -0.16 7.46
CA ILE A 44 -2.27 0.68 6.31
C ILE A 44 -1.13 0.62 5.31
N GLU A 45 -1.44 0.83 4.05
CA GLU A 45 -0.44 1.03 3.00
C GLU A 45 -0.65 2.39 2.34
N ILE A 46 0.45 3.03 1.98
CA ILE A 46 0.47 4.34 1.31
C ILE A 46 1.10 4.13 -0.05
N TRP A 47 0.37 4.50 -1.08
CA TRP A 47 0.77 4.31 -2.48
C TRP A 47 0.77 5.63 -3.22
N ASP A 48 1.65 5.76 -4.22
CA ASP A 48 1.46 6.76 -5.27
C ASP A 48 0.21 6.40 -6.08
N LYS A 49 -0.59 7.41 -6.43
CA LYS A 49 -1.89 7.22 -7.08
C LYS A 49 -1.80 6.55 -8.45
N GLU A 50 -0.80 6.88 -9.26
CA GLU A 50 -0.66 6.33 -10.61
C GLU A 50 -0.15 4.88 -10.56
N ILE A 51 0.79 4.63 -9.63
CA ILE A 51 1.30 3.28 -9.37
C ILE A 51 0.18 2.38 -8.87
N TRP A 52 -0.66 2.86 -7.95
CA TRP A 52 -1.80 2.10 -7.43
C TRP A 52 -2.82 1.76 -8.52
N ALA A 53 -3.16 2.73 -9.38
CA ALA A 53 -4.07 2.49 -10.51
C ALA A 53 -3.52 1.41 -11.45
N THR A 54 -2.25 1.54 -11.84
CA THR A 54 -1.56 0.58 -12.71
C THR A 54 -1.52 -0.82 -12.08
N TYR A 55 -1.23 -0.90 -10.78
CA TYR A 55 -1.23 -2.16 -10.04
C TYR A 55 -2.61 -2.83 -10.06
N ASN A 56 -3.67 -2.09 -9.78
CA ASN A 56 -5.03 -2.64 -9.82
C ASN A 56 -5.44 -3.11 -11.20
N ASP A 57 -5.08 -2.38 -12.25
CA ASP A 57 -5.40 -2.79 -13.63
C ASP A 57 -4.70 -4.12 -14.00
N GLN A 58 -3.47 -4.31 -13.52
CA GLN A 58 -2.72 -5.55 -13.74
C GLN A 58 -3.25 -6.73 -12.93
N VAL A 59 -3.74 -6.47 -11.71
CA VAL A 59 -4.15 -7.51 -10.75
C VAL A 59 -5.64 -7.84 -10.87
N ALA A 60 -6.46 -6.96 -11.43
CA ALA A 60 -7.90 -7.17 -11.62
C ALA A 60 -8.27 -8.51 -12.31
N PRO A 61 -7.58 -8.95 -13.38
CA PRO A 61 -7.87 -10.25 -14.00
C PRO A 61 -7.60 -11.43 -13.07
N THR A 62 -6.52 -11.35 -12.29
CA THR A 62 -6.14 -12.39 -11.32
C THR A 62 -7.13 -12.44 -10.15
N VAL A 63 -7.60 -11.28 -9.69
CA VAL A 63 -8.61 -11.21 -8.62
C VAL A 63 -9.92 -11.83 -9.07
N ALA A 64 -10.36 -11.58 -10.32
CA ALA A 64 -11.55 -12.21 -10.86
C ALA A 64 -11.44 -13.74 -10.88
N GLN A 65 -10.30 -14.28 -11.33
CA GLN A 65 -10.03 -15.73 -11.31
C GLN A 65 -9.98 -16.30 -9.88
N ILE A 66 -9.39 -15.58 -8.92
CA ILE A 66 -9.38 -16.02 -7.53
C ILE A 66 -10.80 -16.06 -6.96
N ALA A 67 -11.62 -15.03 -7.25
CA ALA A 67 -13.00 -14.99 -6.80
C ALA A 67 -13.84 -16.13 -7.39
N GLU A 68 -13.68 -16.45 -8.68
CA GLU A 68 -14.31 -17.61 -9.31
C GLU A 68 -13.90 -18.92 -8.62
N ASN A 69 -12.60 -19.11 -8.37
CA ASN A 69 -12.11 -20.31 -7.68
C ASN A 69 -12.63 -20.42 -6.23
N LEU A 70 -12.84 -19.31 -5.51
CA LEU A 70 -13.41 -19.33 -4.17
C LEU A 70 -14.89 -19.74 -4.19
N ILE A 71 -15.65 -19.22 -5.16
CA ILE A 71 -17.04 -19.63 -5.41
C ILE A 71 -17.11 -21.13 -5.72
N ASP A 72 -16.21 -21.65 -6.54
CA ASP A 72 -16.11 -23.08 -6.86
C ASP A 72 -15.75 -23.95 -5.64
N LEU A 73 -15.04 -23.39 -4.66
CA LEU A 73 -14.72 -24.04 -3.38
C LEU A 73 -15.87 -23.94 -2.35
N GLY A 74 -16.97 -23.26 -2.68
CA GLY A 74 -18.16 -23.17 -1.84
C GLY A 74 -17.99 -22.36 -0.55
N ILE A 75 -17.02 -21.43 -0.53
CA ILE A 75 -16.73 -20.50 0.57
C ILE A 75 -16.86 -19.04 0.15
#